data_AF-A0A3D1PBC3-F1
#
_entry.id   AF-A0A3D1PBC3-F1
#
_cell.length_a   1.000
_cell.length_b   1.000
_cell.length_c   1.000
_cell.angle_alpha   90.00
_cell.angle_beta   90.00
_cell.angle_gamma   90.00
#
_symmetry.space_group_name_H-M   'P 1'
#
loop_
_entity.id
_entity.type
_entity.pdbx_description
1 polymer ?
#
loop_
_entity_poly.entity_id
_entity_poly.type
_entity_poly.pdbx_seq_one_letter_code
_entity_poly.pdbx_strand_id
1 'polypeptide(L)'
;LDKYGDSEAAAEYRWQVAQTFAAAKDYKGAWLWAQPIPLRNSDSILAPRAGFWIGKWAMQLGRQEDAQAAFKYVLSTFPQSYYAWRSAGILGLDVGNFKTIRQLNPEVMPSVRVVPPAGSPALKELYQLGQYRDALTLWQVEFQNQTQPTVAQQFTDGLMHLAKGENLVGIAEISTLEDRETPVEKALYHALSQQSSYWQARYPFPYLQQIESWSQQHQLNPLLVTGLIRQESRFEPKIRSVVGAVGLMQIMPGTAKTIAQEMNLTQYNLENPNDNIKMGTWYLDFTHKKFDNHSMLAIASYNAGWNNVSKWLRQFSNRDPDEFVEAIPFDETQGYVRQVFGNYWNYLRLYNPKISQLVAQYSSAHPKLPTLK
;
A
#
# COMPACT_ATOMS: atom_id res chain seq x y z
N LEU A 1 -5.90 -10.73 29.43
CA LEU A 1 -4.57 -10.20 29.04
C LEU A 1 -3.42 -10.96 29.70
N ASP A 2 -3.59 -11.48 30.93
CA ASP A 2 -2.49 -12.14 31.66
C ASP A 2 -2.08 -13.52 31.12
N LYS A 3 -3.01 -14.25 30.48
CA LYS A 3 -2.77 -15.59 29.91
C LYS A 3 -2.36 -15.61 28.44
N TYR A 4 -2.89 -14.68 27.65
CA TYR A 4 -2.71 -14.61 26.19
C TYR A 4 -2.36 -13.18 25.77
N GLY A 5 -1.42 -12.57 26.47
CA GLY A 5 -1.09 -11.16 26.30
C GLY A 5 -0.49 -10.82 24.94
N ASP A 6 -0.02 -11.81 24.20
CA ASP A 6 0.70 -11.66 22.93
C ASP A 6 -0.16 -12.14 21.73
N SER A 7 -1.44 -12.46 21.93
CA SER A 7 -2.36 -12.85 20.85
C SER A 7 -2.94 -11.65 20.08
N GLU A 8 -3.41 -11.89 18.84
CA GLU A 8 -4.09 -10.86 18.03
C GLU A 8 -5.35 -10.32 18.73
N ALA A 9 -6.16 -11.20 19.32
CA ALA A 9 -7.34 -10.80 20.08
C ALA A 9 -6.99 -9.86 21.26
N ALA A 10 -5.81 -10.01 21.86
CA ALA A 10 -5.34 -9.08 22.88
C ALA A 10 -4.97 -7.71 22.30
N ALA A 11 -4.38 -7.68 21.10
CA ALA A 11 -4.09 -6.43 20.38
C ALA A 11 -5.39 -5.70 20.00
N GLU A 12 -6.37 -6.40 19.45
CA GLU A 12 -7.69 -5.86 19.09
C GLU A 12 -8.41 -5.26 20.31
N TYR A 13 -8.48 -6.01 21.41
CA TYR A 13 -9.10 -5.54 22.64
C TYR A 13 -8.40 -4.27 23.17
N ARG A 14 -7.07 -4.28 23.25
CA ARG A 14 -6.30 -3.10 23.67
C ARG A 14 -6.59 -1.89 22.79
N TRP A 15 -6.66 -2.10 21.48
CA TRP A 15 -6.95 -1.03 20.53
C TRP A 15 -8.36 -0.46 20.73
N GLN A 16 -9.37 -1.31 20.89
CA GLN A 16 -10.75 -0.88 21.15
C GLN A 16 -10.85 -0.05 22.44
N VAL A 17 -10.16 -0.47 23.51
CA VAL A 17 -10.14 0.29 24.76
C VAL A 17 -9.41 1.63 24.57
N ALA A 18 -8.26 1.63 23.87
CA ALA A 18 -7.52 2.85 23.58
C ALA A 18 -8.37 3.87 22.79
N GLN A 19 -9.16 3.41 21.80
CA GLN A 19 -10.08 4.26 21.05
C GLN A 19 -11.16 4.88 21.94
N THR A 20 -11.66 4.14 22.93
CA THR A 20 -12.65 4.65 23.90
C THR A 20 -12.08 5.79 24.73
N PHE A 21 -10.86 5.64 25.24
CA PHE A 21 -10.15 6.73 25.94
C PHE A 21 -9.87 7.92 25.04
N ALA A 22 -9.42 7.69 23.80
CA ALA A 22 -9.15 8.75 22.83
C ALA A 22 -10.43 9.54 22.47
N ALA A 23 -11.57 8.87 22.33
CA ALA A 23 -12.86 9.51 22.09
C ALA A 23 -13.30 10.39 23.28
N ALA A 24 -12.94 10.00 24.51
CA ALA A 24 -13.14 10.79 25.72
C ALA A 24 -12.06 11.90 25.91
N LYS A 25 -11.14 12.07 24.96
CA LYS A 25 -9.97 12.96 25.02
C LYS A 25 -8.99 12.65 26.15
N ASP A 26 -9.06 11.46 26.74
CA ASP A 26 -8.03 10.95 27.65
C ASP A 26 -6.91 10.30 26.84
N TYR A 27 -6.05 11.15 26.29
CA TYR A 27 -4.93 10.70 25.46
C TYR A 27 -3.86 9.94 26.26
N LYS A 28 -3.77 10.15 27.57
CA LYS A 28 -2.86 9.39 28.44
C LYS A 28 -3.36 7.95 28.59
N GLY A 29 -4.65 7.77 28.89
CA GLY A 29 -5.29 6.47 28.94
C GLY A 29 -5.21 5.73 27.60
N ALA A 30 -5.49 6.45 26.50
CA ALA A 30 -5.41 5.89 25.15
C ALA A 30 -4.00 5.34 24.84
N TRP A 31 -2.97 6.14 25.13
CA TRP A 31 -1.58 5.72 24.97
C TRP A 31 -1.28 4.48 25.80
N LEU A 32 -1.57 4.48 27.11
CA LEU A 32 -1.25 3.36 28.00
C LEU A 32 -1.85 2.04 27.50
N TRP A 33 -3.07 2.07 26.94
CA TRP A 33 -3.71 0.90 26.37
C TRP A 33 -3.13 0.47 25.02
N ALA A 34 -2.73 1.41 24.17
CA ALA A 34 -2.16 1.09 22.86
C ALA A 34 -0.69 0.67 22.91
N GLN A 35 0.10 1.16 23.86
CA GLN A 35 1.55 0.93 23.95
C GLN A 35 1.99 -0.54 23.93
N PRO A 36 1.29 -1.48 24.59
CA PRO A 36 1.67 -2.89 24.51
C PRO A 36 1.51 -3.49 23.12
N ILE A 37 0.67 -2.94 22.24
CA ILE A 37 0.40 -3.50 20.90
C ILE A 37 1.71 -3.57 20.08
N PRO A 38 2.41 -2.46 19.78
CA PRO A 38 3.66 -2.54 19.02
C PRO A 38 4.81 -3.24 19.77
N LEU A 39 4.77 -3.29 21.10
CA LEU A 39 5.85 -3.85 21.92
C LEU A 39 5.73 -5.36 22.16
N ARG A 40 4.51 -5.90 22.18
CA ARG A 40 4.23 -7.31 22.51
C ARG A 40 3.55 -8.06 21.38
N ASN A 41 2.79 -7.36 20.54
CA ASN A 41 2.07 -7.89 19.39
C ASN A 41 2.66 -7.30 18.10
N SER A 42 3.98 -7.30 17.95
CA SER A 42 4.66 -6.62 16.83
C SER A 42 4.22 -7.13 15.45
N ASP A 43 3.75 -8.38 15.37
CA ASP A 43 3.29 -8.99 14.13
C ASP A 43 1.82 -8.61 13.80
N SER A 44 1.10 -7.99 14.73
CA SER A 44 -0.28 -7.53 14.51
C SER A 44 -0.34 -6.42 13.47
N ILE A 45 -1.38 -6.44 12.63
CA ILE A 45 -1.69 -5.34 11.70
C ILE A 45 -1.96 -4.01 12.44
N LEU A 46 -2.30 -4.07 13.73
CA LEU A 46 -2.54 -2.91 14.58
C LEU A 46 -1.25 -2.29 15.14
N ALA A 47 -0.12 -3.00 15.13
CA ALA A 47 1.14 -2.50 15.68
C ALA A 47 1.60 -1.16 15.05
N PRO A 48 1.69 -1.00 13.72
CA PRO A 48 2.03 0.28 13.11
C PRO A 48 0.99 1.38 13.38
N ARG A 49 -0.30 1.02 13.44
CA ARG A 49 -1.40 1.95 13.75
C ARG A 49 -1.27 2.50 15.16
N ALA A 50 -1.10 1.62 16.13
CA ALA A 50 -0.94 1.96 17.54
C ALA A 50 0.31 2.83 17.76
N GLY A 51 1.45 2.47 17.17
CA GLY A 51 2.67 3.28 17.24
C GLY A 51 2.48 4.71 16.70
N PHE A 52 1.75 4.86 15.59
CA PHE A 52 1.47 6.17 15.01
C PHE A 52 0.53 7.00 15.89
N TRP A 53 -0.55 6.40 16.38
CA TRP A 53 -1.51 7.09 17.25
C TRP A 53 -0.92 7.46 18.61
N ILE A 54 0.01 6.66 19.15
CA ILE A 54 0.82 7.07 20.31
C ILE A 54 1.56 8.37 20.02
N GLY A 55 2.16 8.53 18.84
CA GLY A 55 2.79 9.78 18.43
C GLY A 55 1.80 10.94 18.33
N LYS A 56 0.62 10.73 17.74
CA LYS A 56 -0.44 11.75 17.65
C LYS A 56 -0.96 12.17 19.03
N TRP A 57 -1.19 11.22 19.93
CA TRP A 57 -1.60 11.51 21.31
C TRP A 57 -0.50 12.20 22.11
N ALA A 58 0.77 11.85 21.89
CA ALA A 58 1.90 12.58 22.46
C ALA A 58 1.90 14.06 22.04
N MET A 59 1.60 14.36 20.77
CA MET A 59 1.45 15.76 20.32
C MET A 59 0.32 16.49 21.06
N GLN A 60 -0.82 15.85 21.27
CA GLN A 60 -1.95 16.43 22.02
C GLN A 60 -1.62 16.69 23.50
N LEU A 61 -0.73 15.87 24.07
CA LEU A 61 -0.23 16.03 25.43
C LEU A 61 0.95 17.02 25.55
N GLY A 62 1.35 17.67 24.46
CA GLY A 62 2.50 18.59 24.43
C GLY A 62 3.87 17.89 24.50
N ARG A 63 3.91 16.56 24.36
CA ARG A 63 5.13 15.73 24.44
C ARG A 63 5.77 15.55 23.06
N GLN A 64 6.34 16.63 22.53
CA GLN A 64 6.86 16.67 21.15
C GLN A 64 8.02 15.71 20.89
N GLU A 65 8.94 15.55 21.86
CA GLU A 65 10.07 14.61 21.73
C GLU A 65 9.58 13.16 21.62
N ASP A 66 8.62 12.78 22.46
CA ASP A 66 8.01 11.45 22.39
C ASP A 66 7.22 11.26 21.09
N ALA A 67 6.50 12.28 20.63
CA ALA A 67 5.80 12.23 19.35
C ALA A 67 6.78 11.89 18.21
N GLN A 68 7.90 12.62 18.13
CA GLN A 68 8.93 12.36 17.12
C GLN A 68 9.53 10.96 17.27
N ALA A 69 9.81 10.51 18.50
CA ALA A 69 10.34 9.17 18.75
C ALA A 69 9.37 8.07 18.27
N ALA A 70 8.06 8.23 18.53
CA ALA A 70 7.03 7.30 18.08
C ALA A 70 6.93 7.23 16.55
N PHE A 71 6.95 8.38 15.86
CA PHE A 71 6.93 8.39 14.39
C PHE A 71 8.18 7.76 13.78
N LYS A 72 9.37 8.02 14.35
CA LYS A 72 10.63 7.38 13.92
C LYS A 72 10.62 5.86 14.17
N TYR A 73 10.05 5.41 15.29
CA TYR A 73 9.84 4.00 15.58
C TYR A 73 8.97 3.34 14.51
N VAL A 74 7.81 3.90 14.18
CA VAL A 74 6.93 3.33 13.14
C VAL A 74 7.62 3.26 11.78
N LEU A 75 8.35 4.31 11.40
CA LEU A 75 9.08 4.35 10.13
C LEU A 75 10.21 3.31 10.06
N SER A 76 10.85 3.03 11.19
CA SER A 76 11.96 2.07 11.29
C SER A 76 11.48 0.61 11.34
N THR A 77 10.49 0.34 12.20
CA THR A 77 10.01 -1.03 12.51
C THR A 77 8.97 -1.53 11.51
N PHE A 78 8.14 -0.64 10.97
CA PHE A 78 7.07 -0.98 10.03
C PHE A 78 7.17 -0.19 8.73
N PRO A 79 8.33 -0.17 8.04
CA PRO A 79 8.63 0.72 6.93
C PRO A 79 7.70 0.55 5.73
N GLN A 80 6.98 -0.56 5.62
CA GLN A 80 6.01 -0.85 4.56
C GLN A 80 4.59 -0.36 4.86
N SER A 81 4.31 0.07 6.09
CA SER A 81 2.94 0.41 6.51
C SER A 81 2.49 1.77 6.01
N TYR A 82 1.18 1.93 5.81
CA TYR A 82 0.55 3.25 5.60
C TYR A 82 0.95 4.26 6.71
N TYR A 83 1.05 3.78 7.95
CA TYR A 83 1.41 4.63 9.09
C TYR A 83 2.88 5.05 9.08
N ALA A 84 3.78 4.29 8.44
CA ALA A 84 5.15 4.76 8.18
C ALA A 84 5.18 5.95 7.23
N TRP A 85 4.36 5.95 6.18
CA TRP A 85 4.20 7.13 5.32
C TRP A 85 3.65 8.34 6.08
N ARG A 86 2.60 8.14 6.88
CA ARG A 86 2.05 9.22 7.70
C ARG A 86 3.09 9.77 8.68
N SER A 87 3.81 8.90 9.36
CA SER A 87 4.95 9.27 10.23
C SER A 87 6.03 10.06 9.47
N ALA A 88 6.44 9.59 8.29
CA ALA A 88 7.42 10.27 7.44
C ALA A 88 6.96 11.69 7.06
N GLY A 89 5.69 11.85 6.68
CA GLY A 89 5.12 13.17 6.37
C GLY A 89 5.08 14.11 7.59
N ILE A 90 4.76 13.61 8.78
CA ILE A 90 4.76 14.40 10.02
C ILE A 90 6.19 14.79 10.44
N LEU A 91 7.17 13.91 10.22
CA LEU A 91 8.59 14.19 10.43
C LEU A 91 9.17 15.19 9.41
N GLY A 92 8.38 15.69 8.47
CA GLY A 92 8.81 16.67 7.47
C GLY A 92 9.64 16.08 6.33
N LEU A 93 9.59 14.76 6.13
CA LEU A 93 10.27 14.12 5.01
C LEU A 93 9.56 14.45 3.70
N ASP A 94 10.34 14.54 2.61
CA ASP A 94 9.86 14.87 1.27
C ASP A 94 9.17 13.68 0.59
N VAL A 95 8.07 13.23 1.19
CA VAL A 95 7.29 12.04 0.77
C VAL A 95 5.84 12.38 0.40
N GLY A 96 5.51 13.67 0.43
CA GLY A 96 4.15 14.18 0.25
C GLY A 96 3.22 13.89 1.43
N ASN A 97 2.15 14.66 1.50
CA ASN A 97 1.02 14.44 2.41
C ASN A 97 -0.29 14.53 1.61
N PHE A 98 -1.44 14.46 2.29
CA PHE A 98 -2.74 14.47 1.63
C PHE A 98 -3.04 15.69 0.74
N LYS A 99 -2.33 16.81 0.92
CA LYS A 99 -2.51 18.03 0.12
C LYS A 99 -1.40 18.24 -0.93
N THR A 100 -0.21 17.70 -0.69
CA THR A 100 0.95 17.95 -1.55
C THR A 100 1.24 16.80 -2.52
N ILE A 101 0.83 15.57 -2.20
CA ILE A 101 1.17 14.37 -2.98
C ILE A 101 0.80 14.51 -4.46
N ARG A 102 -0.36 15.12 -4.78
CA ARG A 102 -0.83 15.33 -6.16
C ARG A 102 0.21 16.04 -7.03
N GLN A 103 0.93 17.01 -6.47
CA GLN A 103 1.86 17.88 -7.20
C GLN A 103 3.26 17.29 -7.31
N LEU A 104 3.57 16.23 -6.55
CA LEU A 104 4.88 15.59 -6.60
C LEU A 104 5.00 14.72 -7.85
N ASN A 105 6.15 14.83 -8.50
CA ASN A 105 6.57 13.92 -9.57
C ASN A 105 7.90 13.27 -9.17
N PRO A 106 7.86 12.22 -8.34
CA PRO A 106 9.07 11.61 -7.80
C PRO A 106 9.85 10.90 -8.91
N GLU A 107 11.18 10.96 -8.81
CA GLU A 107 12.06 10.12 -9.64
C GLU A 107 11.78 8.64 -9.35
N VAL A 108 11.68 7.85 -10.42
CA VAL A 108 11.48 6.40 -10.38
C VAL A 108 12.67 5.75 -11.09
N MET A 109 13.45 4.97 -10.35
CA MET A 109 14.46 4.08 -10.92
C MET A 109 13.87 2.67 -11.05
N PRO A 110 13.66 2.16 -12.28
CA PRO A 110 13.12 0.82 -12.50
C PRO A 110 13.97 -0.27 -11.84
N SER A 111 13.32 -1.37 -11.44
CA SER A 111 14.01 -2.52 -10.86
C SER A 111 15.00 -3.15 -11.84
N VAL A 112 16.14 -3.61 -11.31
CA VAL A 112 16.93 -4.66 -11.98
C VAL A 112 16.12 -5.95 -11.96
N ARG A 113 16.17 -6.73 -13.05
CA ARG A 113 15.49 -8.04 -13.09
C ARG A 113 16.03 -8.94 -11.99
N VAL A 114 15.12 -9.48 -11.17
CA VAL A 114 15.45 -10.40 -10.08
C VAL A 114 15.95 -11.72 -10.66
N VAL A 115 16.97 -12.31 -10.05
CA VAL A 115 17.37 -13.69 -10.35
C VAL A 115 16.41 -14.63 -9.63
N PRO A 116 15.66 -15.51 -10.33
CA PRO A 116 14.83 -16.48 -9.65
C PRO A 116 15.67 -17.37 -8.71
N PRO A 117 15.27 -17.57 -7.44
CA PRO A 117 16.07 -18.37 -6.51
C PRO A 117 16.02 -19.87 -6.83
N ALA A 118 14.92 -20.37 -7.42
CA ALA A 118 14.78 -21.75 -7.87
C ALA A 118 14.88 -21.88 -9.41
N GLY A 119 14.98 -23.12 -9.89
CA GLY A 119 15.17 -23.46 -11.30
C GLY A 119 16.63 -23.67 -11.71
N SER A 120 16.85 -24.20 -12.91
CA SER A 120 18.16 -24.46 -13.47
C SER A 120 18.91 -23.15 -13.81
N PRO A 121 20.25 -23.20 -13.98
CA PRO A 121 21.01 -22.05 -14.47
C PRO A 121 20.46 -21.47 -15.78
N ALA A 122 20.02 -22.33 -16.71
CA ALA A 122 19.44 -21.92 -17.99
C ALA A 122 18.14 -21.12 -17.80
N LEU A 123 17.24 -21.57 -16.91
CA LEU A 123 16.01 -20.84 -16.59
C LEU A 123 16.32 -19.45 -16.03
N LYS A 124 17.27 -19.36 -15.11
CA LYS A 124 17.66 -18.10 -14.47
C LYS A 124 18.22 -17.11 -15.49
N GLU A 125 19.07 -17.58 -16.39
CA GLU A 125 19.64 -16.78 -17.48
C GLU A 125 18.56 -16.30 -18.45
N LEU A 126 17.67 -17.18 -18.91
CA LEU A 126 16.55 -16.82 -19.78
C LEU A 126 15.66 -15.74 -19.15
N TYR A 127 15.34 -15.88 -17.86
CA TYR A 127 14.55 -14.89 -17.12
C TYR A 127 15.26 -13.53 -17.07
N GLN A 128 16.57 -13.50 -16.77
CA GLN A 128 17.35 -12.27 -16.73
C GLN A 128 17.47 -11.60 -18.09
N LEU A 129 17.57 -12.37 -19.18
CA LEU A 129 17.57 -11.87 -20.55
C LEU A 129 16.18 -11.37 -20.98
N GLY A 130 15.13 -11.68 -20.24
CA GLY A 130 13.74 -11.30 -20.55
C GLY A 130 13.09 -12.23 -21.56
N GLN A 131 13.68 -13.40 -21.79
CA GLN A 131 13.11 -14.49 -22.59
C GLN A 131 12.07 -15.24 -21.76
N TYR A 132 11.03 -14.53 -21.31
CA TYR A 132 10.05 -15.03 -20.34
C TYR A 132 9.27 -16.24 -20.83
N ARG A 133 9.00 -16.32 -22.14
CA ARG A 133 8.33 -17.48 -22.73
C ARG A 133 9.14 -18.77 -22.57
N ASP A 134 10.44 -18.70 -22.83
CA ASP A 134 11.33 -19.86 -22.76
C ASP A 134 11.61 -20.22 -21.29
N ALA A 135 11.82 -19.21 -20.44
CA ALA A 135 11.96 -19.39 -18.99
C ALA A 135 10.73 -20.06 -18.38
N LEU A 136 9.52 -19.63 -18.75
CA LEU A 136 8.26 -20.24 -18.29
C LEU A 136 8.10 -21.68 -18.79
N THR A 137 8.42 -21.94 -20.07
CA THR A 137 8.36 -23.29 -20.64
C THR A 137 9.28 -24.25 -19.87
N LEU A 138 10.48 -23.80 -19.54
CA LEU A 138 11.41 -24.57 -18.74
C LEU A 138 10.93 -24.74 -17.29
N TRP A 139 10.40 -23.68 -16.68
CA TRP A 139 9.85 -23.72 -15.31
C TRP A 139 8.72 -24.75 -15.18
N GLN A 140 7.82 -24.83 -16.15
CA GLN A 140 6.72 -25.81 -16.17
C GLN A 140 7.23 -27.26 -16.12
N VAL A 141 8.42 -27.54 -16.66
CA VAL A 141 9.04 -28.87 -16.62
C VAL A 141 9.83 -29.07 -15.33
N GLU A 142 10.50 -28.04 -14.82
CA GLU A 142 11.32 -28.13 -13.61
C GLU A 142 10.50 -28.12 -12.30
N PHE A 143 9.35 -27.45 -12.30
CA PHE A 143 8.51 -27.27 -11.12
C PHE A 143 7.52 -28.42 -10.92
N GLN A 144 8.05 -29.53 -10.39
CA GLN A 144 7.30 -30.78 -10.21
C GLN A 144 6.45 -30.83 -8.92
N ASN A 145 6.85 -30.12 -7.86
CA ASN A 145 6.17 -30.15 -6.56
C ASN A 145 5.26 -28.93 -6.36
N GLN A 146 4.11 -28.94 -7.02
CA GLN A 146 3.14 -27.83 -6.97
C GLN A 146 2.26 -27.85 -5.71
N THR A 147 2.17 -28.99 -5.01
CA THR A 147 1.32 -29.13 -3.82
C THR A 147 1.95 -28.56 -2.56
N GLN A 148 3.28 -28.63 -2.44
CA GLN A 148 4.03 -28.10 -1.31
C GLN A 148 5.33 -27.44 -1.77
N PRO A 149 5.25 -26.30 -2.49
CA PRO A 149 6.44 -25.60 -2.95
C PRO A 149 7.26 -25.06 -1.78
N THR A 150 8.58 -25.17 -1.89
CA THR A 150 9.51 -24.44 -1.03
C THR A 150 9.35 -22.92 -1.21
N VAL A 151 9.83 -22.13 -0.26
CA VAL A 151 9.85 -20.65 -0.34
C VAL A 151 10.48 -20.17 -1.66
N ALA A 152 11.61 -20.76 -2.07
CA ALA A 152 12.29 -20.40 -3.31
C ALA A 152 11.49 -20.78 -4.56
N GLN A 153 10.81 -21.94 -4.56
CA GLN A 153 9.97 -22.36 -5.67
C GLN A 153 8.72 -21.48 -5.81
N GLN A 154 7.98 -21.22 -4.72
CA GLN A 154 6.81 -20.34 -4.76
C GLN A 154 7.19 -18.92 -5.19
N PHE A 155 8.32 -18.38 -4.71
CA PHE A 155 8.77 -17.07 -5.17
C PHE A 155 9.12 -17.07 -6.66
N THR A 156 9.78 -18.13 -7.14
CA THR A 156 10.10 -18.27 -8.58
C THR A 156 8.84 -18.39 -9.43
N ASP A 157 7.85 -19.15 -8.98
CA ASP A 157 6.57 -19.32 -9.66
C ASP A 157 5.80 -17.99 -9.78
N GLY A 158 5.72 -17.26 -8.67
CA GLY A 158 5.14 -15.91 -8.67
C GLY A 158 5.85 -14.96 -9.64
N LEU A 159 7.18 -15.01 -9.73
CA LEU A 159 7.94 -14.24 -10.74
C LEU A 159 7.59 -14.63 -12.18
N MET A 160 7.26 -15.90 -12.44
CA MET A 160 6.84 -16.39 -13.76
C MET A 160 5.43 -15.91 -14.10
N HIS A 161 4.50 -15.92 -13.14
CA HIS A 161 3.16 -15.35 -13.31
C HIS A 161 3.23 -13.85 -13.64
N LEU A 162 4.05 -13.08 -12.91
CA LEU A 162 4.28 -11.66 -13.23
C LEU A 162 4.85 -11.48 -14.65
N ALA A 163 5.82 -12.30 -15.04
CA ALA A 163 6.45 -12.22 -16.37
C ALA A 163 5.48 -12.57 -17.51
N LYS A 164 4.48 -13.42 -17.24
CA LYS A 164 3.39 -13.76 -18.17
C LYS A 164 2.30 -12.68 -18.25
N GLY A 165 2.28 -11.74 -17.30
CA GLY A 165 1.25 -10.71 -17.17
C GLY A 165 0.06 -11.12 -16.30
N GLU A 166 0.16 -12.24 -15.57
CA GLU A 166 -0.82 -12.71 -14.59
C GLU A 166 -0.54 -12.06 -13.23
N ASN A 167 -0.65 -10.73 -13.20
CA ASN A 167 -0.22 -9.88 -12.09
C ASN A 167 -0.95 -10.19 -10.79
N LEU A 168 -2.27 -10.45 -10.86
CA LEU A 168 -3.06 -10.76 -9.66
C LEU A 168 -2.55 -12.04 -8.98
N VAL A 169 -2.30 -13.09 -9.77
CA VAL A 169 -1.81 -14.38 -9.30
C VAL A 169 -0.40 -14.24 -8.75
N GLY A 170 0.52 -13.67 -9.54
CA GLY A 170 1.91 -13.52 -9.11
C GLY A 170 2.08 -12.67 -7.85
N ILE A 171 1.38 -11.55 -7.73
CA ILE A 171 1.41 -10.72 -6.51
C ILE A 171 0.86 -11.49 -5.30
N ALA A 172 -0.22 -12.25 -5.48
CA ALA A 172 -0.83 -13.04 -4.41
C ALA A 172 0.12 -14.13 -3.93
N GLU A 173 0.67 -14.93 -4.84
CA GLU A 173 1.63 -16.00 -4.51
C GLU A 173 2.87 -15.48 -3.80
N ILE A 174 3.43 -14.35 -4.24
CA ILE A 174 4.59 -13.77 -3.56
C ILE A 174 4.19 -13.26 -2.17
N SER A 175 2.99 -12.69 -2.03
CA SER A 175 2.54 -12.12 -0.75
C SER A 175 2.29 -13.19 0.30
N THR A 176 1.70 -14.34 -0.06
CA THR A 176 1.40 -15.43 0.89
C THR A 176 2.63 -16.19 1.37
N LEU A 177 3.84 -15.84 0.90
CA LEU A 177 5.08 -16.28 1.53
C LEU A 177 5.19 -15.81 2.99
N GLU A 178 4.48 -14.76 3.39
CA GLU A 178 4.43 -14.29 4.78
C GLU A 178 3.62 -15.21 5.71
N ASP A 179 2.81 -16.12 5.14
CA ASP A 179 1.92 -17.03 5.87
C ASP A 179 2.60 -18.36 6.27
N ARG A 180 3.92 -18.49 6.06
CA ARG A 180 4.65 -19.72 6.39
C ARG A 180 4.60 -20.01 7.89
N GLU A 181 4.28 -21.25 8.26
CA GLU A 181 4.03 -21.62 9.65
C GLU A 181 5.24 -22.27 10.34
N THR A 182 6.01 -23.08 9.59
CA THR A 182 7.12 -23.83 10.18
C THR A 182 8.31 -22.91 10.49
N PRO A 183 9.08 -23.15 11.57
CA PRO A 183 10.23 -22.30 11.91
C PRO A 183 11.26 -22.17 10.79
N VAL A 184 11.49 -23.24 10.03
CA VAL A 184 12.43 -23.27 8.92
C VAL A 184 11.96 -22.39 7.77
N GLU A 185 10.70 -22.54 7.35
CA GLU A 185 10.16 -21.74 6.25
C GLU A 185 10.00 -20.27 6.64
N LYS A 186 9.64 -19.97 7.89
CA LYS A 186 9.65 -18.60 8.43
C LYS A 186 11.04 -17.99 8.30
N ALA A 187 12.09 -18.70 8.71
CA ALA A 187 13.46 -18.20 8.59
C ALA A 187 13.86 -17.93 7.12
N LEU A 188 13.49 -18.81 6.19
CA LEU A 188 13.71 -18.62 4.76
C LEU A 188 12.93 -17.42 4.20
N TYR A 189 11.66 -17.28 4.56
CA TYR A 189 10.85 -16.12 4.23
C TYR A 189 11.45 -14.83 4.80
N HIS A 190 11.86 -14.81 6.06
CA HIS A 190 12.49 -13.64 6.68
C HIS A 190 13.76 -13.24 5.93
N ALA A 191 14.62 -14.20 5.57
CA ALA A 191 15.82 -13.93 4.77
C ALA A 191 15.49 -13.34 3.38
N LEU A 192 14.46 -13.88 2.71
CA LEU A 192 13.99 -13.37 1.42
C LEU A 192 13.38 -11.97 1.54
N SER A 193 12.59 -11.70 2.57
CA SER A 193 11.88 -10.43 2.77
C SER A 193 12.80 -9.27 3.21
N GLN A 194 14.05 -9.55 3.60
CA GLN A 194 15.08 -8.51 3.75
C GLN A 194 15.62 -8.00 2.40
N GLN A 195 15.38 -8.72 1.30
CA GLN A 195 15.86 -8.33 -0.02
C GLN A 195 14.89 -7.35 -0.68
N SER A 196 15.43 -6.30 -1.32
CA SER A 196 14.61 -5.33 -2.09
C SER A 196 13.84 -6.00 -3.23
N SER A 197 14.44 -7.03 -3.84
CA SER A 197 13.86 -7.84 -4.92
C SER A 197 12.53 -8.47 -4.55
N TYR A 198 12.38 -8.99 -3.32
CA TYR A 198 11.11 -9.54 -2.83
C TYR A 198 10.00 -8.49 -2.85
N TRP A 199 10.28 -7.30 -2.31
CA TRP A 199 9.30 -6.22 -2.26
C TRP A 199 9.01 -5.64 -3.64
N GLN A 200 10.03 -5.50 -4.51
CA GLN A 200 9.83 -5.07 -5.89
C GLN A 200 8.94 -6.05 -6.67
N ALA A 201 9.02 -7.35 -6.38
CA ALA A 201 8.12 -8.34 -6.98
C ALA A 201 6.67 -8.24 -6.45
N ARG A 202 6.45 -7.86 -5.18
CA ARG A 202 5.10 -7.58 -4.63
C ARG A 202 4.47 -6.27 -5.13
N TYR A 203 5.30 -5.36 -5.64
CA TYR A 203 4.92 -4.04 -6.13
C TYR A 203 5.45 -3.82 -7.56
N PRO A 204 5.03 -4.63 -8.54
CA PRO A 204 5.51 -4.50 -9.91
C PRO A 204 5.00 -3.21 -10.57
N PHE A 205 5.62 -2.80 -11.68
CA PHE A 205 5.24 -1.63 -12.49
C PHE A 205 4.77 -1.99 -13.90
N PRO A 206 3.70 -2.79 -14.07
CA PRO A 206 3.11 -2.98 -15.39
C PRO A 206 2.45 -1.66 -15.84
N TYR A 207 2.46 -1.42 -17.15
CA TYR A 207 1.86 -0.22 -17.78
C TYR A 207 2.47 1.12 -17.37
N LEU A 208 3.72 1.15 -16.88
CA LEU A 208 4.38 2.37 -16.39
C LEU A 208 4.29 3.52 -17.41
N GLN A 209 4.59 3.26 -18.68
CA GLN A 209 4.56 4.29 -19.73
C GLN A 209 3.17 4.92 -19.89
N GLN A 210 2.10 4.11 -19.89
CA GLN A 210 0.73 4.59 -19.99
C GLN A 210 0.34 5.38 -18.73
N ILE A 211 0.72 4.87 -17.54
CA ILE A 211 0.46 5.53 -16.27
C ILE A 211 1.13 6.90 -16.23
N GLU A 212 2.42 6.99 -16.57
CA GLU A 212 3.18 8.25 -16.59
C GLU A 212 2.57 9.26 -17.56
N SER A 213 2.28 8.84 -18.79
CA SER A 213 1.70 9.69 -19.83
C SER A 213 0.37 10.32 -19.39
N TRP A 214 -0.59 9.50 -18.94
CA TRP A 214 -1.90 10.00 -18.53
C TRP A 214 -1.86 10.73 -17.18
N SER A 215 -0.96 10.35 -16.27
CA SER A 215 -0.75 11.09 -15.03
C SER A 215 -0.22 12.50 -15.30
N GLN A 216 0.74 12.63 -16.21
CA GLN A 216 1.29 13.92 -16.63
C GLN A 216 0.19 14.81 -17.26
N GLN A 217 -0.60 14.25 -18.17
CA GLN A 217 -1.70 14.98 -18.82
C GLN A 217 -2.72 15.54 -17.81
N HIS A 218 -2.96 14.83 -16.71
CA HIS A 218 -3.94 15.20 -15.69
C HIS A 218 -3.33 15.85 -14.44
N GLN A 219 -2.02 16.15 -14.44
CA GLN A 219 -1.29 16.70 -13.29
C GLN A 219 -1.54 15.88 -12.01
N LEU A 220 -1.33 14.57 -12.14
CA LEU A 220 -1.43 13.59 -11.08
C LEU A 220 -0.05 13.01 -10.79
N ASN A 221 0.13 12.58 -9.55
CA ASN A 221 1.32 11.83 -9.15
C ASN A 221 1.26 10.41 -9.74
N PRO A 222 2.22 9.99 -10.58
CA PRO A 222 2.18 8.68 -11.23
C PRO A 222 2.22 7.52 -10.23
N LEU A 223 2.91 7.65 -9.10
CA LEU A 223 2.94 6.62 -8.06
C LEU A 223 1.62 6.52 -7.30
N LEU A 224 0.88 7.62 -7.14
CA LEU A 224 -0.47 7.58 -6.57
C LEU A 224 -1.45 6.86 -7.51
N VAL A 225 -1.35 7.12 -8.83
CA VAL A 225 -2.13 6.40 -9.84
C VAL A 225 -1.78 4.92 -9.85
N THR A 226 -0.49 4.56 -9.82
CA THR A 226 -0.04 3.17 -9.69
C THR A 226 -0.59 2.52 -8.41
N GLY A 227 -0.55 3.24 -7.29
CA GLY A 227 -1.07 2.75 -6.01
C GLY A 227 -2.58 2.51 -6.02
N LEU A 228 -3.32 3.34 -6.74
CA LEU A 228 -4.76 3.16 -6.98
C LEU A 228 -5.02 1.95 -7.88
N ILE A 229 -4.35 1.84 -9.05
CA ILE A 229 -4.51 0.69 -9.96
C ILE A 229 -4.19 -0.61 -9.25
N ARG A 230 -3.10 -0.64 -8.45
CA ARG A 230 -2.77 -1.80 -7.63
C ARG A 230 -3.95 -2.16 -6.74
N GLN A 231 -4.55 -1.20 -6.05
CA GLN A 231 -5.69 -1.44 -5.17
C GLN A 231 -6.92 -1.97 -5.92
N GLU A 232 -7.21 -1.40 -7.08
CA GLU A 232 -8.42 -1.70 -7.86
C GLU A 232 -8.37 -3.06 -8.57
N SER A 233 -7.25 -3.40 -9.20
CA SER A 233 -7.20 -4.53 -10.13
C SER A 233 -6.01 -5.45 -9.92
N ARG A 234 -5.05 -5.07 -9.06
CA ARG A 234 -3.70 -5.67 -9.05
C ARG A 234 -3.10 -5.74 -10.45
N PHE A 235 -3.40 -4.74 -11.28
CA PHE A 235 -2.96 -4.61 -12.67
C PHE A 235 -3.54 -5.65 -13.65
N GLU A 236 -4.70 -6.22 -13.36
CA GLU A 236 -5.39 -7.09 -14.32
C GLU A 236 -6.31 -6.30 -15.26
N PRO A 237 -6.00 -6.20 -16.56
CA PRO A 237 -6.70 -5.27 -17.45
C PRO A 237 -8.12 -5.72 -17.82
N LYS A 238 -8.42 -7.01 -17.68
CA LYS A 238 -9.73 -7.60 -18.02
C LYS A 238 -10.59 -7.94 -16.80
N ILE A 239 -10.13 -7.57 -15.59
CA ILE A 239 -10.85 -7.92 -14.36
C ILE A 239 -12.19 -7.18 -14.27
N ARG A 240 -13.21 -7.88 -13.79
CA ARG A 240 -14.56 -7.35 -13.57
C ARG A 240 -14.98 -7.61 -12.14
N SER A 241 -15.43 -6.57 -11.43
CA SER A 241 -15.98 -6.76 -10.09
C SER A 241 -17.37 -7.39 -10.13
N VAL A 242 -17.82 -7.91 -8.99
CA VAL A 242 -19.17 -8.49 -8.83
C VAL A 242 -20.27 -7.48 -9.19
N VAL A 243 -20.05 -6.19 -8.92
CA VAL A 243 -21.00 -5.11 -9.22
C VAL A 243 -20.79 -4.48 -10.60
N GLY A 244 -19.83 -4.98 -11.38
CA GLY A 244 -19.65 -4.65 -12.79
C GLY A 244 -18.62 -3.56 -13.10
N ALA A 245 -17.76 -3.16 -12.16
CA ALA A 245 -16.61 -2.30 -12.43
C ALA A 245 -15.59 -3.03 -13.33
N VAL A 246 -14.89 -2.32 -14.22
CA VAL A 246 -14.08 -2.94 -15.28
C VAL A 246 -12.66 -2.39 -15.36
N GLY A 247 -11.71 -3.30 -15.53
CA GLY A 247 -10.32 -3.04 -15.91
C GLY A 247 -9.43 -2.44 -14.82
N LEU A 248 -8.32 -1.85 -15.24
CA LEU A 248 -7.20 -1.48 -14.36
C LEU A 248 -7.58 -0.53 -13.20
N MET A 249 -8.42 0.45 -13.47
CA MET A 249 -8.90 1.47 -12.52
C MET A 249 -10.36 1.26 -12.11
N GLN A 250 -10.90 0.05 -12.37
CA GLN A 250 -12.25 -0.39 -11.97
C GLN A 250 -13.35 0.66 -12.21
N ILE A 251 -13.49 1.10 -13.46
CA ILE A 251 -14.47 2.12 -13.82
C ILE A 251 -15.83 1.45 -14.01
N MET A 252 -16.86 1.98 -13.36
CA MET A 252 -18.25 1.55 -13.58
C MET A 252 -18.71 1.94 -15.00
N PRO A 253 -19.43 1.07 -15.74
CA PRO A 253 -19.90 1.38 -17.09
C PRO A 253 -20.75 2.66 -17.18
N GLY A 254 -21.56 2.95 -16.16
CA GLY A 254 -22.31 4.21 -16.06
C GLY A 254 -21.40 5.43 -15.96
N THR A 255 -20.41 5.39 -15.07
CA THR A 255 -19.40 6.44 -14.93
C THR A 255 -18.58 6.60 -16.21
N ALA A 256 -18.22 5.49 -16.89
CA ALA A 256 -17.49 5.52 -18.14
C ALA A 256 -18.25 6.28 -19.24
N LYS A 257 -19.59 6.14 -19.32
CA LYS A 257 -20.40 6.92 -20.26
C LYS A 257 -20.31 8.42 -20.00
N THR A 258 -20.40 8.83 -18.73
CA THR A 258 -20.25 10.23 -18.33
C THR A 258 -18.85 10.75 -18.66
N ILE A 259 -17.80 10.00 -18.32
CA ILE A 259 -16.42 10.37 -18.64
C ILE A 259 -16.24 10.50 -20.16
N ALA A 260 -16.75 9.55 -20.95
CA ALA A 260 -16.64 9.58 -22.40
C ALA A 260 -17.34 10.82 -22.99
N GLN A 261 -18.49 11.22 -22.47
CA GLN A 261 -19.17 12.45 -22.87
C GLN A 261 -18.34 13.69 -22.55
N GLU A 262 -17.84 13.81 -21.32
CA GLU A 262 -17.01 14.95 -20.87
C GLU A 262 -15.68 15.05 -21.64
N MET A 263 -15.12 13.91 -22.05
CA MET A 263 -13.88 13.83 -22.82
C MET A 263 -14.10 13.83 -24.35
N ASN A 264 -15.35 13.90 -24.83
CA ASN A 264 -15.72 13.75 -26.24
C ASN A 264 -15.17 12.47 -26.91
N LEU A 265 -15.17 11.34 -26.18
CA LEU A 265 -14.76 10.03 -26.68
C LEU A 265 -15.95 9.31 -27.32
N THR A 266 -15.86 9.02 -28.62
CA THR A 266 -16.88 8.29 -29.37
C THR A 266 -16.77 6.77 -29.24
N GLN A 267 -15.56 6.27 -28.99
CA GLN A 267 -15.27 4.85 -28.80
C GLN A 267 -14.26 4.66 -27.67
N TYR A 268 -14.49 3.66 -26.84
CA TYR A 268 -13.55 3.24 -25.79
C TYR A 268 -13.79 1.76 -25.44
N ASN A 269 -12.76 1.08 -24.97
CA ASN A 269 -12.87 -0.27 -24.41
C ASN A 269 -12.28 -0.29 -22.99
N LEU A 270 -13.11 -0.51 -21.97
CA LEU A 270 -12.64 -0.54 -20.58
C LEU A 270 -11.70 -1.72 -20.25
N GLU A 271 -11.65 -2.76 -21.09
CA GLU A 271 -10.65 -3.84 -20.97
C GLU A 271 -9.33 -3.51 -21.67
N ASN A 272 -9.28 -2.45 -22.48
CA ASN A 272 -8.04 -1.95 -23.05
C ASN A 272 -7.28 -1.14 -21.98
N PRO A 273 -6.03 -1.49 -21.64
CA PRO A 273 -5.25 -0.81 -20.61
C PRO A 273 -5.16 0.71 -20.80
N ASN A 274 -4.92 1.16 -22.03
CA ASN A 274 -4.70 2.57 -22.33
C ASN A 274 -6.00 3.38 -22.16
N ASP A 275 -7.12 2.89 -22.69
CA ASP A 275 -8.42 3.55 -22.54
C ASP A 275 -8.85 3.61 -21.08
N ASN A 276 -8.66 2.51 -20.34
CA ASN A 276 -9.03 2.45 -18.93
C ASN A 276 -8.20 3.42 -18.06
N ILE A 277 -6.88 3.46 -18.26
CA ILE A 277 -6.00 4.40 -17.54
C ILE A 277 -6.34 5.85 -17.91
N LYS A 278 -6.56 6.14 -19.20
CA LYS A 278 -6.99 7.46 -19.68
C LYS A 278 -8.25 7.95 -18.97
N MET A 279 -9.29 7.13 -18.95
CA MET A 279 -10.57 7.50 -18.35
C MET A 279 -10.49 7.56 -16.82
N GLY A 280 -9.76 6.64 -16.20
CA GLY A 280 -9.64 6.57 -14.74
C GLY A 280 -8.80 7.71 -14.16
N THR A 281 -7.72 8.10 -14.85
CA THR A 281 -6.92 9.28 -14.46
C THR A 281 -7.71 10.58 -14.64
N TRP A 282 -8.50 10.71 -15.70
CA TRP A 282 -9.46 11.83 -15.82
C TRP A 282 -10.42 11.87 -14.63
N TYR A 283 -10.99 10.72 -14.24
CA TYR A 283 -11.94 10.66 -13.12
C TYR A 283 -11.26 10.97 -11.78
N LEU A 284 -10.02 10.53 -11.58
CA LEU A 284 -9.23 10.86 -10.40
C LEU A 284 -8.90 12.36 -10.34
N ASP A 285 -8.58 13.01 -11.47
CA ASP A 285 -8.43 14.46 -11.53
C ASP A 285 -9.74 15.17 -11.18
N PHE A 286 -10.86 14.71 -11.73
CA PHE A 286 -12.19 15.23 -11.41
C PHE A 286 -12.47 15.17 -9.89
N THR A 287 -12.22 14.04 -9.23
CA THR A 287 -12.44 13.93 -7.78
C THR A 287 -11.48 14.83 -7.00
N HIS A 288 -10.22 14.99 -7.41
CA HIS A 288 -9.33 15.95 -6.76
C HIS A 288 -9.82 17.40 -6.90
N LYS A 289 -10.29 17.80 -8.09
CA LYS A 289 -10.84 19.14 -8.32
C LYS A 289 -12.06 19.44 -7.45
N LYS A 290 -12.85 18.43 -7.08
CA LYS A 290 -14.00 18.58 -6.17
C LYS A 290 -13.61 18.90 -4.73
N PHE A 291 -12.38 18.59 -4.31
CA PHE A 291 -11.93 18.75 -2.92
C PHE A 291 -10.65 19.58 -2.84
N ASP A 292 -10.52 20.62 -3.66
CA ASP A 292 -9.38 21.55 -3.64
C ASP A 292 -8.01 20.85 -3.65
N ASN A 293 -7.89 19.81 -4.49
CA ASN A 293 -6.70 18.96 -4.64
C ASN A 293 -6.31 18.15 -3.40
N HIS A 294 -7.20 17.99 -2.43
CA HIS A 294 -6.98 17.14 -1.27
C HIS A 294 -7.09 15.66 -1.63
N SER A 295 -5.94 15.00 -1.88
CA SER A 295 -5.86 13.63 -2.36
C SER A 295 -6.56 12.61 -1.48
N MET A 296 -6.56 12.75 -0.15
CA MET A 296 -7.32 11.82 0.71
C MET A 296 -8.82 11.80 0.40
N LEU A 297 -9.41 12.98 0.21
CA LEU A 297 -10.83 13.12 -0.09
C LEU A 297 -11.14 12.70 -1.53
N ALA A 298 -10.20 12.95 -2.45
CA ALA A 298 -10.29 12.50 -3.83
C ALA A 298 -10.30 10.96 -3.94
N ILE A 299 -9.39 10.29 -3.22
CA ILE A 299 -9.30 8.82 -3.16
C ILE A 299 -10.54 8.23 -2.48
N ALA A 300 -10.98 8.79 -1.34
CA ALA A 300 -12.21 8.36 -0.70
C ALA A 300 -13.43 8.52 -1.64
N SER A 301 -13.46 9.60 -2.44
CA SER A 301 -14.55 9.89 -3.38
C SER A 301 -14.49 9.03 -4.64
N TYR A 302 -13.31 8.55 -5.03
CA TYR A 302 -13.16 7.62 -6.13
C TYR A 302 -13.91 6.33 -5.83
N ASN A 303 -13.76 5.80 -4.61
CA ASN A 303 -14.43 4.57 -4.16
C ASN A 303 -15.89 4.80 -3.71
N ALA A 304 -16.15 5.79 -2.85
CA ALA A 304 -17.47 5.99 -2.23
C ALA A 304 -18.38 7.00 -2.94
N GLY A 305 -17.86 7.72 -3.94
CA GLY A 305 -18.56 8.85 -4.57
C GLY A 305 -18.48 10.14 -3.76
N TRP A 306 -18.35 11.27 -4.47
CA TRP A 306 -18.16 12.60 -3.88
C TRP A 306 -19.32 13.06 -2.97
N ASN A 307 -20.55 12.60 -3.21
CA ASN A 307 -21.72 12.91 -2.37
C ASN A 307 -21.56 12.36 -0.95
N ASN A 308 -21.08 11.12 -0.81
CA ASN A 308 -20.86 10.49 0.49
C ASN A 308 -19.74 11.21 1.25
N VAL A 309 -18.61 11.46 0.59
CA VAL A 309 -17.48 12.19 1.20
C VAL A 309 -17.87 13.60 1.61
N SER A 310 -18.65 14.31 0.79
CA SER A 310 -19.18 15.64 1.14
C SER A 310 -20.09 15.60 2.38
N LYS A 311 -20.89 14.54 2.54
CA LYS A 311 -21.71 14.33 3.75
C LYS A 311 -20.83 14.08 4.98
N TRP A 312 -19.82 13.22 4.87
CA TRP A 312 -18.90 12.93 5.97
C TRP A 312 -18.10 14.16 6.40
N LEU A 313 -17.64 14.98 5.45
CA LEU A 313 -16.94 16.24 5.74
C LEU A 313 -17.80 17.22 6.54
N ARG A 314 -19.11 17.31 6.24
CA ARG A 314 -20.03 18.13 7.03
C ARG A 314 -20.25 17.55 8.43
N GLN A 315 -20.31 16.22 8.56
CA GLN A 315 -20.51 15.55 9.85
C GLN A 315 -19.27 15.62 10.76
N PHE A 316 -18.08 15.58 10.18
CA PHE A 316 -16.80 15.52 10.89
C PHE A 316 -15.95 16.78 10.70
N SER A 317 -16.60 17.94 10.49
CA SER A 317 -15.92 19.21 10.23
C SER A 317 -14.85 19.51 11.27
N ASN A 318 -13.69 20.03 10.82
CA ASN A 318 -12.54 20.42 11.66
C ASN A 318 -11.79 19.25 12.34
N ARG A 319 -11.96 18.01 11.88
CA ARG A 319 -11.08 16.92 12.30
C ARG A 319 -9.71 17.00 11.65
N ASP A 320 -8.72 16.54 12.40
CA ASP A 320 -7.43 16.17 11.84
C ASP A 320 -7.64 15.15 10.70
N PRO A 321 -6.92 15.26 9.56
CA PRO A 321 -7.11 14.36 8.43
C PRO A 321 -6.91 12.87 8.77
N ASP A 322 -6.04 12.54 9.71
CA ASP A 322 -5.84 11.15 10.13
C ASP A 322 -7.05 10.67 10.95
N GLU A 323 -7.60 11.51 11.83
CA GLU A 323 -8.87 11.22 12.53
C GLU A 323 -10.07 11.10 11.58
N PHE A 324 -10.08 11.86 10.48
CA PHE A 324 -11.12 11.74 9.46
C PHE A 324 -11.08 10.37 8.81
N VAL A 325 -9.89 9.89 8.41
CA VAL A 325 -9.74 8.54 7.80
C VAL A 325 -10.28 7.47 8.75
N GLU A 326 -9.95 7.52 10.04
CA GLU A 326 -10.44 6.56 11.02
C GLU A 326 -11.94 6.66 11.32
N ALA A 327 -12.58 7.77 10.94
CA ALA A 327 -14.00 8.01 11.13
C ALA A 327 -14.84 7.77 9.86
N ILE A 328 -14.23 7.41 8.73
CA ILE A 328 -14.96 7.06 7.51
C ILE A 328 -15.96 5.92 7.83
N PRO A 329 -17.29 6.13 7.64
CA PRO A 329 -18.29 5.16 8.08
C PRO A 329 -18.35 3.86 7.26
N PHE A 330 -17.81 3.89 6.05
CA PHE A 330 -17.73 2.70 5.20
C PHE A 330 -16.38 2.03 5.44
N ASP A 331 -16.40 0.86 6.08
CA ASP A 331 -15.18 0.09 6.39
C ASP A 331 -14.37 -0.20 5.13
N GLU A 332 -15.04 -0.50 4.02
CA GLU A 332 -14.42 -0.69 2.71
C GLU A 332 -13.65 0.57 2.28
N THR A 333 -14.29 1.75 2.32
CA THR A 333 -13.64 3.01 1.92
C THR A 333 -12.54 3.42 2.88
N GLN A 334 -12.72 3.20 4.18
CA GLN A 334 -11.67 3.43 5.18
C GLN A 334 -10.43 2.58 4.86
N GLY A 335 -10.62 1.29 4.63
CA GLY A 335 -9.57 0.37 4.22
C GLY A 335 -8.93 0.82 2.91
N TYR A 336 -9.75 1.11 1.89
CA TYR A 336 -9.33 1.54 0.57
C TYR A 336 -8.38 2.74 0.62
N VAL A 337 -8.72 3.79 1.38
CA VAL A 337 -7.86 4.97 1.54
C VAL A 337 -6.49 4.57 2.10
N ARG A 338 -6.44 3.80 3.19
CA ARG A 338 -5.18 3.33 3.77
C ARG A 338 -4.38 2.48 2.78
N GLN A 339 -5.04 1.61 2.03
CA GLN A 339 -4.37 0.72 1.08
C GLN A 339 -3.81 1.49 -0.13
N VAL A 340 -4.53 2.46 -0.70
CA VAL A 340 -4.03 3.25 -1.83
C VAL A 340 -2.79 4.06 -1.44
N PHE A 341 -2.84 4.77 -0.30
CA PHE A 341 -1.68 5.53 0.16
C PHE A 341 -0.54 4.64 0.66
N GLY A 342 -0.86 3.48 1.25
CA GLY A 342 0.12 2.44 1.55
C GLY A 342 0.81 1.92 0.28
N ASN A 343 0.07 1.71 -0.80
CA ASN A 343 0.62 1.30 -2.09
C ASN A 343 1.53 2.40 -2.65
N TYR A 344 1.06 3.66 -2.70
CA TYR A 344 1.88 4.80 -3.10
C TYR A 344 3.21 4.83 -2.34
N TRP A 345 3.15 4.69 -1.02
CA TRP A 345 4.33 4.69 -0.17
C TRP A 345 5.29 3.56 -0.49
N ASN A 346 4.78 2.35 -0.71
CA ASN A 346 5.60 1.21 -1.07
C ASN A 346 6.27 1.41 -2.44
N TYR A 347 5.56 1.95 -3.43
CA TYR A 347 6.20 2.33 -4.69
C TYR A 347 7.28 3.41 -4.49
N LEU A 348 6.99 4.46 -3.71
CA LEU A 348 7.95 5.53 -3.48
C LEU A 348 9.22 5.01 -2.78
N ARG A 349 9.08 4.26 -1.67
CA ARG A 349 10.24 3.78 -0.90
C ARG A 349 11.06 2.73 -1.63
N LEU A 350 10.47 1.98 -2.56
CA LEU A 350 11.17 0.91 -3.29
C LEU A 350 11.91 1.42 -4.53
N TYR A 351 11.41 2.49 -5.15
CA TYR A 351 11.84 2.90 -6.48
C TYR A 351 12.36 4.34 -6.57
N ASN A 352 12.17 5.16 -5.54
CA ASN A 352 12.90 6.42 -5.44
C ASN A 352 14.21 6.19 -4.66
N PRO A 353 15.40 6.43 -5.25
CA PRO A 353 16.69 6.12 -4.61
C PRO A 353 16.90 6.87 -3.29
N LYS A 354 16.54 8.16 -3.26
CA LYS A 354 16.69 9.02 -2.08
C LYS A 354 15.81 8.54 -0.94
N ILE A 355 14.54 8.22 -1.22
CA ILE A 355 13.62 7.71 -0.19
C ILE A 355 14.02 6.30 0.25
N SER A 356 14.45 5.44 -0.66
CA SER A 356 14.94 4.09 -0.34
C SER A 356 16.12 4.14 0.64
N GLN A 357 17.12 4.98 0.36
CA GLN A 357 18.26 5.18 1.24
C GLN A 357 17.84 5.78 2.60
N LEU A 358 16.94 6.76 2.59
CA LEU A 358 16.43 7.38 3.81
C LEU A 358 15.72 6.36 4.71
N VAL A 359 14.83 5.54 4.14
CA VAL A 359 14.12 4.51 4.89
C VAL A 359 15.09 3.46 5.44
N ALA A 360 16.10 3.05 4.66
CA ALA A 360 17.13 2.13 5.13
C ALA A 360 17.89 2.69 6.35
N GLN A 361 18.22 3.99 6.37
CA GLN A 361 18.87 4.63 7.52
C GLN A 361 17.99 4.57 8.78
N TYR A 362 16.68 4.83 8.65
CA TYR A 362 15.76 4.70 9.79
C TYR A 362 15.66 3.26 10.27
N SER A 363 15.55 2.29 9.35
CA SER A 363 15.50 0.87 9.70
C SER A 363 16.75 0.42 10.45
N SER A 364 17.94 0.88 10.08
CA SER A 364 19.18 0.55 10.81
C SER A 364 19.30 1.20 12.20
N ALA A 365 18.62 2.33 12.43
CA ALA A 365 18.73 3.06 13.70
C ALA A 365 17.94 2.44 14.87
N HIS A 366 16.90 1.63 14.58
CA HIS A 366 16.03 0.99 15.57
C HIS A 366 15.66 1.87 16.79
N PRO A 367 15.10 3.08 16.58
CA PRO A 367 14.68 3.95 17.68
C PRO A 367 13.64 3.24 18.56
N LYS A 368 13.64 3.50 19.87
CA LYS A 368 12.66 2.90 20.79
C LYS A 368 11.35 3.68 20.75
N LEU A 369 10.23 2.95 20.84
CA LEU A 369 8.93 3.57 21.09
C LEU A 369 8.95 4.22 22.49
N PRO A 370 8.49 5.48 22.62
CA PRO A 370 8.39 6.14 23.93
C PRO A 370 7.38 5.41 24.81
N THR A 371 7.62 5.41 26.11
CA THR A 371 6.74 4.76 27.08
C THR A 371 6.17 5.74 28.10
N LEU A 372 4.91 5.52 28.48
CA LEU A 372 4.32 6.11 29.68
C LEU A 372 4.39 5.12 30.83
N LYS A 373 4.61 5.67 32.03
CA LYS A 373 4.50 4.96 33.30
C LYS A 373 3.12 5.18 33.92
#